data_AF-A0A094H3K9-F1
#
_entry.id   AF-A0A094H3K9-F1
#
_cell.length_a   1.000
_cell.length_b   1.000
_cell.length_c   1.000
_cell.angle_alpha   90.00
_cell.angle_beta   90.00
_cell.angle_gamma   90.00
#
_symmetry.space_group_name_H-M   'P 1'
#
loop_
_entity.id
_entity.type
_entity.pdbx_description
1 polymer ?
#
loop_
_entity_poly.entity_id
_entity_poly.type
_entity_poly.pdbx_seq_one_letter_code
_entity_poly.pdbx_strand_id
1 'polypeptide(L)'
;MPASAPAPLSQTAVQMAIFPPPRTVLWLTLGWVVWIVSTVILFIWATPAARITVLCLWAPFPFVLIRLVYDAITKFSRKLRGGHKYNYNLGNTVITLIICTLVLPWLYNAFWYPNRTKRVVISDQDTVENVHFPSLTLFQRADWTSQANLDVSVPGKCFLGWYDETAPDCDEVAPGTTPCQCPRNDSSRALNDSSMILSPSLWIAIYDPTLNLTEALENGYTRMVLINANGLTAINLGLNRRQAPNTSLPYDYQLYISTIPAADVNCGATSTGSTAPCFISVSLQFPSFDRQNSWQGVAMAWEEVVAAAGSWFSLFQIAGWIFSGLAFHIG
;
A
#
# COMPACT_ATOMS: atom_id res chain seq x y z
N MET A 1 -56.69 60.63 46.02
CA MET A 1 -55.34 60.12 46.34
C MET A 1 -55.02 59.00 45.34
N PRO A 2 -54.19 59.26 44.32
CA PRO A 2 -53.84 58.24 43.33
C PRO A 2 -52.71 57.37 43.85
N ALA A 3 -52.87 56.04 43.70
CA ALA A 3 -51.86 55.05 44.04
C ALA A 3 -50.70 55.13 43.03
N SER A 4 -49.50 55.34 43.55
CA SER A 4 -48.24 55.38 42.83
C SER A 4 -47.89 54.01 42.23
N ALA A 5 -47.67 53.97 40.92
CA ALA A 5 -47.06 52.84 40.23
C ALA A 5 -45.60 52.64 40.70
N PRO A 6 -45.12 51.39 40.90
CA PRO A 6 -43.71 51.15 41.15
C PRO A 6 -42.92 51.21 39.84
N ALA A 7 -41.81 51.94 39.86
CA ALA A 7 -40.86 52.07 38.76
C ALA A 7 -40.19 50.73 38.41
N PRO A 8 -39.81 50.49 37.15
CA PRO A 8 -39.05 49.31 36.77
C PRO A 8 -37.59 49.45 37.25
N LEU A 9 -37.16 48.53 38.12
CA LEU A 9 -35.75 48.39 38.49
C LEU A 9 -34.94 47.95 37.27
N SER A 10 -33.96 48.78 36.92
CA SER A 10 -32.98 48.59 35.86
C SER A 10 -32.28 47.22 35.95
N GLN A 11 -32.44 46.40 34.91
CA GLN A 11 -31.59 45.24 34.66
C GLN A 11 -30.22 45.69 34.18
N THR A 12 -29.25 45.78 35.09
CA THR A 12 -27.82 45.84 34.75
C THR A 12 -27.00 45.03 35.75
N ALA A 13 -27.32 43.73 35.87
CA ALA A 13 -26.42 42.77 36.50
C ALA A 13 -25.62 42.08 35.39
N VAL A 14 -24.43 42.62 35.11
CA VAL A 14 -23.42 42.03 34.23
C VAL A 14 -23.10 40.61 34.74
N GLN A 15 -23.59 39.61 34.00
CA GLN A 15 -23.37 38.19 34.24
C GLN A 15 -21.89 37.84 34.04
N MET A 16 -21.15 37.57 35.11
CA MET A 16 -19.79 37.03 35.02
C MET A 16 -19.78 35.55 35.42
N ALA A 17 -19.71 34.69 34.41
CA ALA A 17 -19.69 33.23 34.54
C ALA A 17 -18.48 32.69 35.34
N ILE A 18 -18.64 31.48 35.89
CA ILE A 18 -17.59 30.69 36.58
C ILE A 18 -16.61 30.15 35.55
N PHE A 19 -15.71 30.98 35.03
CA PHE A 19 -14.64 30.53 34.15
C PHE A 19 -13.33 31.31 34.45
N PRO A 20 -12.16 30.76 34.06
CA PRO A 20 -10.94 31.56 34.00
C PRO A 20 -11.22 32.85 33.20
N PRO A 21 -10.54 33.96 33.50
CA PRO A 21 -10.87 35.25 32.91
C PRO A 21 -10.94 35.13 31.38
N PRO A 22 -11.86 35.84 30.69
CA PRO A 22 -12.12 35.67 29.26
C PRO A 22 -10.84 35.77 28.40
N ARG A 23 -9.84 36.54 28.87
CA ARG A 23 -8.50 36.59 28.28
C ARG A 23 -7.76 35.25 28.32
N THR A 24 -7.81 34.51 29.42
CA THR A 24 -7.18 33.18 29.56
C THR A 24 -7.84 32.15 28.66
N VAL A 25 -9.17 32.17 28.53
CA VAL A 25 -9.88 31.29 27.59
C VAL A 25 -9.50 31.62 26.14
N LEU A 26 -9.45 32.90 25.78
CA LEU A 26 -9.02 33.35 24.45
C LEU A 26 -7.60 32.89 24.13
N TRP A 27 -6.64 33.11 25.04
CA TRP A 27 -5.26 32.65 24.86
C TRP A 27 -5.13 31.13 24.78
N LEU A 28 -5.93 30.39 25.55
CA LEU A 28 -6.00 28.93 25.48
C LEU A 28 -6.50 28.49 24.10
N THR A 29 -7.58 29.08 23.62
CA THR A 29 -8.15 28.73 22.30
C THR A 29 -7.21 29.10 21.15
N LEU A 30 -6.58 30.28 21.18
CA LEU A 30 -5.61 30.70 20.16
C LEU A 30 -4.37 29.81 20.19
N GLY A 31 -3.84 29.52 21.37
CA GLY A 31 -2.71 28.60 21.53
C GLY A 31 -3.05 27.22 20.97
N TRP A 32 -4.25 26.70 21.27
CA TRP A 32 -4.70 25.41 20.79
C TRP A 32 -4.88 25.36 19.27
N VAL A 33 -5.42 26.42 18.65
CA VAL A 33 -5.52 26.54 17.19
C VAL A 33 -4.14 26.55 16.55
N VAL A 34 -3.20 27.37 17.07
CA VAL A 34 -1.82 27.39 16.58
C VAL A 34 -1.18 26.02 16.71
N TRP A 35 -1.36 25.35 17.84
CA TRP A 35 -0.83 24.01 18.08
C TRP A 35 -1.40 22.99 17.09
N ILE A 36 -2.72 22.94 16.88
CA ILE A 36 -3.33 22.01 15.91
C ILE A 36 -2.83 22.27 14.50
N VAL A 37 -2.84 23.53 14.05
CA VAL A 37 -2.46 23.87 12.69
C VAL A 37 -0.99 23.49 12.44
N SER A 38 -0.10 23.83 13.37
CA SER A 38 1.31 23.44 13.27
C SER A 38 1.49 21.92 13.34
N THR A 39 0.73 21.23 14.19
CA THR A 39 0.79 19.78 14.37
C THR A 39 0.33 19.04 13.12
N VAL A 40 -0.79 19.46 12.51
CA VAL A 40 -1.30 18.92 11.24
C VAL A 40 -0.28 19.10 10.12
N ILE A 41 0.30 20.29 9.99
CA ILE A 41 1.33 20.57 8.98
C ILE A 41 2.57 19.69 9.19
N LEU A 42 3.01 19.54 10.44
CA LEU A 42 4.21 18.75 10.77
C LEU A 42 3.96 17.24 10.65
N PHE A 43 2.72 16.76 10.73
CA PHE A 43 2.40 15.33 10.58
C PHE A 43 2.44 14.86 9.12
N ILE A 44 2.26 15.77 8.17
CA ILE A 44 2.48 15.50 6.74
C ILE A 44 3.94 15.06 6.55
N TRP A 45 4.87 15.75 7.23
CA TRP A 45 6.30 15.52 7.16
C TRP A 45 6.79 14.72 8.37
N ALA A 46 6.54 13.41 8.41
CA ALA A 46 6.91 12.50 9.51
C ALA A 46 8.43 12.29 9.67
N THR A 47 9.16 13.38 9.89
CA THR A 47 10.61 13.44 10.06
C THR A 47 10.99 13.54 11.54
N PRO A 48 12.21 13.15 11.92
CA PRO A 48 12.69 13.33 13.29
C PRO A 48 12.63 14.78 13.77
N ALA A 49 12.92 15.73 12.86
CA ALA A 49 12.81 17.16 13.14
C ALA A 49 11.36 17.56 13.45
N ALA A 50 10.41 17.14 12.62
CA ALA A 50 8.99 17.43 12.84
C ALA A 50 8.47 16.85 14.17
N ARG A 51 8.92 15.64 14.55
CA ARG A 51 8.60 15.07 15.86
C ARG A 51 9.08 15.96 17.01
N ILE A 52 10.32 16.42 16.95
CA ILE A 52 10.89 17.31 17.98
C ILE A 52 10.11 18.63 18.01
N THR A 53 9.81 19.22 16.85
CA THR A 53 9.05 20.48 16.76
C THR A 53 7.65 20.35 17.37
N VAL A 54 6.92 19.26 17.10
CA VAL A 54 5.59 19.01 17.72
C VAL A 54 5.69 18.91 19.24
N LEU A 55 6.71 18.21 19.76
CA LEU A 55 6.94 18.11 21.20
C LEU A 55 7.30 19.46 21.84
N CYS A 56 8.12 20.27 21.18
CA CYS A 56 8.46 21.63 21.64
C CYS A 56 7.24 22.55 21.64
N LEU A 57 6.39 22.49 20.61
CA LEU A 57 5.13 23.25 20.56
C LEU A 57 4.12 22.79 21.62
N TRP A 58 4.23 21.53 22.06
CA TRP A 58 3.39 20.98 23.12
C TRP A 58 3.89 21.33 24.54
N ALA A 59 5.20 21.50 24.74
CA ALA A 59 5.82 21.79 26.04
C ALA A 59 5.16 22.90 26.89
N PRO A 60 4.62 24.02 26.35
CA PRO A 60 3.98 25.04 27.17
C PRO A 60 2.58 24.65 27.69
N PHE A 61 1.89 23.68 27.07
CA PHE A 61 0.52 23.33 27.42
C PHE A 61 0.34 22.68 28.79
N PRO A 62 1.21 21.75 29.24
CA PRO A 62 1.19 21.24 30.61
C PRO A 62 1.26 22.36 31.67
N PHE A 63 2.05 23.41 31.43
CA PHE A 63 2.15 24.55 32.34
C PHE A 63 0.85 25.36 32.41
N VAL A 64 0.19 25.58 31.27
CA VAL A 64 -1.13 26.24 31.22
C VAL A 64 -2.20 25.38 31.90
N LEU A 65 -2.14 24.05 31.72
CA LEU A 65 -3.04 23.09 32.37
C LEU A 65 -2.89 23.13 33.90
N ILE A 66 -1.65 23.07 34.40
CA ILE A 66 -1.34 23.15 35.84
C ILE A 66 -1.87 24.47 36.41
N ARG A 67 -1.67 25.59 35.69
CA ARG A 67 -2.21 26.90 36.06
C ARG A 67 -3.73 26.91 36.12
N LEU A 68 -4.41 26.32 35.13
CA LEU A 68 -5.87 26.22 35.08
C LEU A 68 -6.44 25.35 36.21
N VAL A 69 -5.80 24.21 36.48
CA VAL A 69 -6.18 23.31 37.59
C VAL A 69 -5.95 24.00 38.92
N TYR A 70 -4.81 24.67 39.11
CA TYR A 70 -4.51 25.45 40.31
C TYR A 70 -5.51 26.59 40.52
N ASP A 71 -5.80 27.37 39.48
CA ASP A 71 -6.80 28.44 39.53
C ASP A 71 -8.20 27.88 39.80
N ALA A 72 -8.57 26.73 39.22
CA ALA A 72 -9.82 26.05 39.48
C ALA A 72 -9.91 25.62 40.95
N ILE A 73 -8.92 24.90 41.49
CA ILE A 73 -8.91 24.42 42.88
C ILE A 73 -8.94 25.59 43.88
N THR A 74 -8.11 26.62 43.65
CA THR A 74 -8.00 27.77 44.56
C THR A 74 -9.19 28.73 44.50
N LYS A 75 -9.84 28.88 43.35
CA LYS A 75 -11.05 29.71 43.22
C LYS A 75 -12.33 28.94 43.54
N PHE A 76 -12.41 27.65 43.25
CA PHE A 76 -13.53 26.78 43.61
C PHE A 76 -13.69 26.70 45.14
N SER A 77 -12.58 26.58 45.87
CA SER A 77 -12.58 26.63 47.35
C SER A 77 -13.07 27.97 47.92
N ARG A 78 -12.85 29.10 47.22
CA ARG A 78 -13.38 30.42 47.62
C ARG A 78 -14.82 30.69 47.17
N LYS A 79 -15.25 30.13 46.03
CA LYS A 79 -16.53 30.46 45.37
C LYS A 79 -17.70 29.52 45.68
N LEU A 80 -17.48 28.39 46.37
CA LEU A 80 -18.56 27.60 46.99
C LEU A 80 -19.43 28.42 47.97
N ARG A 81 -19.04 29.65 48.33
CA ARG A 81 -19.84 30.61 49.12
C ARG A 81 -20.74 31.56 48.31
N GLY A 82 -20.66 31.61 46.98
CA GLY A 82 -21.40 32.60 46.18
C GLY A 82 -22.01 31.99 44.93
N GLY A 83 -23.30 31.63 45.00
CA GLY A 83 -24.05 30.95 43.94
C GLY A 83 -24.03 31.66 42.58
N HIS A 84 -23.13 31.22 41.69
CA HIS A 84 -23.07 31.64 40.30
C HIS A 84 -23.60 30.52 39.39
N LYS A 85 -24.24 30.88 38.28
CA LYS A 85 -24.74 29.92 37.28
C LYS A 85 -23.66 29.61 36.23
N TYR A 86 -23.51 28.32 35.94
CA TYR A 86 -22.57 27.74 34.99
C TYR A 86 -23.13 27.76 33.55
N ASN A 87 -22.28 27.99 32.54
CA ASN A 87 -22.66 27.85 31.13
C ASN A 87 -22.11 26.52 30.59
N TYR A 88 -23.00 25.56 30.38
CA TYR A 88 -22.68 24.18 29.96
C TYR A 88 -21.83 24.12 28.69
N ASN A 89 -22.16 24.90 27.66
CA ASN A 89 -21.46 24.83 26.37
C ASN A 89 -19.98 25.23 26.47
N LEU A 90 -19.68 26.24 27.29
CA LEU A 90 -18.31 26.71 27.51
C LEU A 90 -17.50 25.69 28.33
N GLY A 91 -18.13 25.04 29.30
CA GLY A 91 -17.52 24.02 30.14
C GLY A 91 -17.10 22.77 29.37
N ASN A 92 -17.98 22.31 28.51
CA ASN A 92 -17.77 21.15 27.64
C ASN A 92 -16.56 21.39 26.75
N THR A 93 -16.49 22.59 26.17
CA THR A 93 -15.39 23.00 25.31
C THR A 93 -14.05 22.98 26.05
N VAL A 94 -13.99 23.53 27.27
CA VAL A 94 -12.75 23.53 28.07
C VAL A 94 -12.31 22.12 28.44
N ILE A 95 -13.23 21.24 28.87
CA ILE A 95 -12.91 19.84 29.22
C ILE A 95 -12.40 19.07 28.00
N THR A 96 -13.09 19.20 26.86
CA THR A 96 -12.65 18.55 25.61
C THR A 96 -11.28 19.06 25.19
N LEU A 97 -11.02 20.37 25.21
CA LEU A 97 -9.71 20.93 24.86
C LEU A 97 -8.61 20.39 25.77
N ILE A 98 -8.86 20.26 27.07
CA ILE A 98 -7.92 19.69 28.04
C ILE A 98 -7.57 18.23 27.67
N ILE A 99 -8.58 17.39 27.43
CA ILE A 99 -8.37 15.98 27.09
C ILE A 99 -7.61 15.86 25.76
N CYS A 100 -8.04 16.60 24.74
CA CYS A 100 -7.37 16.65 23.44
C CYS A 100 -5.88 17.05 23.56
N THR A 101 -5.59 18.03 24.41
CA THR A 101 -4.22 18.53 24.61
C THR A 101 -3.31 17.49 25.24
N LEU A 102 -3.82 16.54 26.03
CA LEU A 102 -3.00 15.48 26.62
C LEU A 102 -2.91 14.25 25.70
N VAL A 103 -4.04 13.83 25.13
CA VAL A 103 -4.13 12.53 24.47
C VAL A 103 -3.62 12.58 23.03
N LEU A 104 -3.90 13.63 22.26
CA LEU A 104 -3.46 13.72 20.86
C LEU A 104 -1.93 13.74 20.69
N PRO A 105 -1.14 14.51 21.47
CA PRO A 105 0.32 14.44 21.38
C PRO A 105 0.90 13.12 21.88
N TRP A 106 0.27 12.50 22.89
CA TRP A 106 0.65 11.15 23.30
C TRP A 106 0.41 10.12 22.18
N LEU A 107 -0.77 10.12 21.56
CA LEU A 107 -1.10 9.28 20.41
C LEU A 107 -0.15 9.53 19.24
N TYR A 108 0.20 10.79 18.99
CA TYR A 108 1.18 11.10 17.95
C TYR A 108 2.54 10.45 18.23
N ASN A 109 3.09 10.65 19.43
CA ASN A 109 4.43 10.17 19.74
C ASN A 109 4.50 8.65 19.91
N ALA A 110 3.46 8.04 20.51
CA ALA A 110 3.44 6.62 20.83
C ALA A 110 2.91 5.75 19.68
N PHE A 111 2.07 6.29 18.79
CA PHE A 111 1.35 5.48 17.80
C PHE A 111 1.47 6.02 16.38
N TRP A 112 1.10 7.28 16.10
CA TRP A 112 1.07 7.78 14.73
C TRP A 112 2.47 7.95 14.13
N TYR A 113 3.40 8.60 14.82
CA TYR A 113 4.79 8.76 14.34
C TYR A 113 5.51 7.43 14.07
N PRO A 114 5.52 6.44 14.99
CA PRO A 114 6.17 5.16 14.70
C PRO A 114 5.49 4.42 13.55
N ASN A 115 4.16 4.45 13.44
CA ASN A 115 3.46 3.77 12.33
C ASN A 115 3.64 4.50 10.99
N ARG A 116 3.77 5.83 10.99
CA ARG A 116 4.08 6.64 9.79
C ARG A 116 5.49 6.39 9.27
N THR A 117 6.42 6.01 10.13
CA THR A 117 7.84 5.76 9.77
C THR A 117 8.15 4.29 9.55
N LYS A 118 7.30 3.38 10.03
CA LYS A 118 7.42 1.94 9.83
C LYS A 118 7.06 1.57 8.39
N ARG A 119 8.03 1.01 7.67
CA ARG A 119 7.80 0.41 6.34
C ARG A 119 7.17 -0.97 6.48
N VAL A 120 6.14 -1.23 5.69
CA VAL A 120 5.45 -2.53 5.63
C VAL A 120 5.21 -2.92 4.18
N VAL A 121 5.02 -4.22 3.94
CA VAL A 121 4.53 -4.71 2.65
C VAL A 121 3.01 -4.67 2.69
N ILE A 122 2.41 -3.91 1.80
CA ILE A 122 0.96 -3.86 1.61
C ILE A 122 0.64 -4.84 0.49
N SER A 123 -0.34 -5.71 0.74
CA SER A 123 -0.86 -6.64 -0.26
C SER A 123 -2.31 -6.28 -0.53
N ASP A 124 -2.65 -6.17 -1.80
CA ASP A 124 -4.00 -5.94 -2.29
C ASP A 124 -4.32 -6.96 -3.40
N GLN A 125 -5.60 -7.18 -3.65
CA GLN A 125 -6.07 -8.09 -4.68
C GLN A 125 -7.08 -7.37 -5.58
N ASP A 126 -6.85 -7.45 -6.89
CA ASP A 126 -7.77 -6.94 -7.89
C ASP A 126 -7.97 -7.92 -9.04
N THR A 127 -9.14 -7.91 -9.65
CA THR A 127 -9.42 -8.75 -10.83
C THR A 127 -9.17 -7.93 -12.08
N VAL A 128 -8.37 -8.45 -13.00
CA VAL A 128 -8.06 -7.77 -14.26
C VAL A 128 -8.86 -8.36 -15.42
N GLU A 129 -9.43 -7.50 -16.26
CA GLU A 129 -10.16 -7.93 -17.47
C GLU A 129 -9.20 -8.40 -18.58
N ASN A 130 -8.04 -7.77 -18.68
CA ASN A 130 -7.02 -8.06 -19.68
C ASN A 130 -5.63 -8.14 -19.04
N VAL A 131 -4.87 -9.16 -19.41
CA VAL A 131 -3.49 -9.37 -18.98
C VAL A 131 -2.59 -9.13 -20.19
N HIS A 132 -1.83 -8.03 -20.20
CA HIS A 132 -0.87 -7.70 -21.27
C HIS A 132 0.45 -8.52 -21.18
N PHE A 133 0.40 -9.71 -20.59
CA PHE A 133 1.53 -10.43 -20.03
C PHE A 133 1.35 -11.96 -20.19
N PRO A 134 2.42 -12.78 -20.34
CA PRO A 134 3.85 -12.46 -20.16
C PRO A 134 4.68 -12.46 -21.47
N SER A 135 5.94 -12.04 -21.37
CA SER A 135 6.97 -12.37 -22.37
C SER A 135 7.67 -13.67 -21.99
N LEU A 136 7.89 -14.52 -22.99
CA LEU A 136 8.60 -15.78 -22.86
C LEU A 136 9.84 -15.74 -23.75
N THR A 137 10.99 -16.13 -23.19
CA THR A 137 12.22 -16.30 -23.97
C THR A 137 12.78 -17.68 -23.74
N LEU A 138 13.00 -18.40 -24.85
CA LEU A 138 13.80 -19.62 -24.88
C LEU A 138 15.23 -19.25 -25.23
N PHE A 139 16.19 -19.79 -24.51
CA PHE A 139 17.59 -19.50 -24.78
C PHE A 139 18.49 -20.70 -24.52
N GLN A 140 19.67 -20.56 -25.09
CA GLN A 140 20.68 -21.59 -25.19
C GLN A 140 21.93 -21.07 -24.51
N ARG A 141 22.52 -21.88 -23.66
CA ARG A 141 23.80 -21.57 -23.04
C ARG A 141 24.93 -22.03 -23.94
N ALA A 142 25.72 -21.10 -24.46
CA ALA A 142 26.85 -21.44 -25.34
C ALA A 142 27.92 -22.31 -24.63
N ASP A 143 27.96 -22.28 -23.29
CA ASP A 143 28.90 -23.05 -22.48
C ASP A 143 28.36 -24.42 -22.03
N TRP A 144 27.14 -24.79 -22.44
CA TRP A 144 26.53 -26.06 -22.05
C TRP A 144 26.18 -26.93 -23.24
N THR A 145 26.91 -28.03 -23.39
CA THR A 145 26.72 -28.98 -24.49
C THR A 145 25.53 -29.92 -24.28
N SER A 146 24.94 -29.99 -23.07
CA SER A 146 23.82 -30.90 -22.74
C SER A 146 22.42 -30.38 -23.02
N GLN A 147 22.29 -29.43 -23.93
CA GLN A 147 21.04 -28.77 -24.29
C GLN A 147 20.64 -29.05 -25.74
N ALA A 148 19.36 -28.86 -26.04
CA ALA A 148 18.85 -28.88 -27.41
C ALA A 148 19.40 -27.69 -28.19
N ASN A 149 19.31 -27.74 -29.51
CA ASN A 149 19.54 -26.59 -30.37
C ASN A 149 18.24 -25.96 -30.84
N LEU A 150 18.15 -24.63 -30.74
CA LEU A 150 16.97 -23.86 -31.07
C LEU A 150 17.07 -23.48 -32.53
N ASP A 151 16.33 -24.21 -33.36
CA ASP A 151 16.15 -23.87 -34.76
C ASP A 151 15.11 -22.77 -34.89
N VAL A 152 15.56 -21.56 -35.22
CA VAL A 152 14.68 -20.40 -35.46
C VAL A 152 14.28 -20.30 -36.94
N SER A 153 14.81 -21.16 -37.81
CA SER A 153 14.52 -21.16 -39.25
C SER A 153 13.10 -21.64 -39.57
N VAL A 154 12.49 -22.39 -38.65
CA VAL A 154 11.06 -22.70 -38.63
C VAL A 154 10.38 -21.70 -37.69
N PRO A 155 9.40 -20.92 -38.16
CA PRO A 155 8.66 -20.00 -37.31
C PRO A 155 7.88 -20.75 -36.23
N GLY A 156 7.78 -20.15 -35.05
CA GLY A 156 6.95 -20.67 -33.98
C GLY A 156 5.46 -20.48 -34.29
N LYS A 157 4.62 -21.33 -33.70
CA LYS A 157 3.15 -21.19 -33.72
C LYS A 157 2.67 -20.68 -32.36
N CYS A 158 1.75 -19.72 -32.36
CA CYS A 158 1.09 -19.28 -31.12
C CYS A 158 -0.40 -19.05 -31.34
N PHE A 159 -1.21 -19.72 -30.53
CA PHE A 159 -2.67 -19.69 -30.61
C PHE A 159 -3.27 -19.97 -29.24
N LEU A 160 -4.55 -19.64 -29.09
CA LEU A 160 -5.33 -19.96 -27.90
C LEU A 160 -6.01 -21.32 -28.07
N GLY A 161 -5.86 -22.20 -27.09
CA GLY A 161 -6.53 -23.51 -27.05
C GLY A 161 -5.56 -24.68 -27.16
N TRP A 162 -6.10 -25.83 -27.58
CA TRP A 162 -5.34 -27.07 -27.74
C TRP A 162 -4.47 -27.06 -28.99
N TYR A 163 -3.41 -27.86 -28.98
CA TYR A 163 -2.45 -27.96 -30.08
C TYR A 163 -3.14 -28.12 -31.45
N ASP A 164 -2.76 -27.25 -32.40
CA ASP A 164 -3.26 -27.26 -33.77
C ASP A 164 -2.10 -27.06 -34.76
N GLU A 165 -1.89 -28.06 -35.63
CA GLU A 165 -0.87 -28.02 -36.68
C GLU A 165 -1.20 -27.06 -37.81
N THR A 166 -2.47 -26.69 -37.97
CA THR A 166 -2.92 -25.75 -39.01
C THR A 166 -2.94 -24.30 -38.53
N ALA A 167 -2.56 -24.06 -37.27
CA ALA A 167 -2.47 -22.72 -36.74
C ALA A 167 -1.44 -21.88 -37.52
N PRO A 168 -1.74 -20.58 -37.76
CA PRO A 168 -0.83 -19.68 -38.45
C PRO A 168 0.46 -19.47 -37.67
N ASP A 169 1.52 -19.16 -38.39
CA ASP A 169 2.81 -18.81 -37.79
C ASP A 169 2.68 -17.50 -37.01
N CYS A 170 3.41 -17.36 -35.89
CA CYS A 170 3.32 -16.18 -35.05
C CYS A 170 3.57 -14.86 -35.81
N ASP A 171 4.44 -14.92 -36.82
CA ASP A 171 4.90 -13.76 -37.58
C ASP A 171 3.89 -13.33 -38.66
N GLU A 172 2.94 -14.19 -39.02
CA GLU A 172 1.92 -13.93 -40.04
C GLU A 172 0.64 -13.30 -39.47
N VAL A 173 0.52 -13.24 -38.15
CA VAL A 173 -0.68 -12.73 -37.49
C VAL A 173 -0.48 -11.28 -37.03
N ALA A 174 -1.46 -10.42 -37.34
CA ALA A 174 -1.38 -9.00 -36.99
C ALA A 174 -1.37 -8.80 -35.46
N PRO A 175 -0.56 -7.85 -34.95
CA PRO A 175 -0.57 -7.46 -33.54
C PRO A 175 -1.99 -7.21 -33.02
N GLY A 176 -2.42 -7.97 -32.01
CA GLY A 176 -3.75 -7.84 -31.40
C GLY A 176 -4.87 -8.67 -32.03
N THR A 177 -4.59 -9.46 -33.08
CA THR A 177 -5.53 -10.47 -33.61
C THR A 177 -5.27 -11.87 -33.04
N THR A 178 -4.02 -12.19 -32.70
CA THR A 178 -3.64 -13.26 -31.76
C THR A 178 -2.89 -12.66 -30.56
N PRO A 179 -2.93 -13.30 -29.38
CA PRO A 179 -2.33 -12.77 -28.17
C PRO A 179 -0.80 -12.91 -28.09
N CYS A 180 -0.11 -13.33 -29.15
CA CYS A 180 1.34 -13.57 -29.09
C CYS A 180 2.09 -13.02 -30.31
N GLN A 181 3.35 -12.65 -30.08
CA GLN A 181 4.33 -12.29 -31.10
C GLN A 181 5.62 -13.07 -30.85
N CYS A 182 6.27 -13.56 -31.91
CA CYS A 182 7.48 -14.37 -31.79
C CYS A 182 8.64 -13.72 -32.57
N PRO A 183 9.25 -12.62 -32.05
CA PRO A 183 10.34 -11.97 -32.76
C PRO A 183 11.52 -12.93 -33.00
N ARG A 184 11.88 -13.13 -34.27
CA ARG A 184 12.96 -14.02 -34.70
C ARG A 184 14.32 -13.39 -34.37
N ASN A 185 15.08 -14.02 -33.47
CA ASN A 185 16.47 -13.66 -33.15
C ASN A 185 17.47 -14.63 -33.81
N ASP A 186 18.70 -14.15 -34.04
CA ASP A 186 19.78 -14.91 -34.70
C ASP A 186 20.27 -16.10 -33.86
N SER A 187 20.02 -17.32 -34.33
CA SER A 187 20.51 -18.58 -33.73
C SER A 187 21.55 -19.30 -34.59
N SER A 188 22.14 -18.64 -35.60
CA SER A 188 23.13 -19.24 -36.52
C SER A 188 24.33 -19.84 -35.81
N ARG A 189 24.78 -19.21 -34.72
CA ARG A 189 25.88 -19.72 -33.89
C ARG A 189 25.50 -21.00 -33.14
N ALA A 190 24.27 -21.06 -32.63
CA ALA A 190 23.78 -22.24 -31.94
C ALA A 190 23.69 -23.45 -32.89
N LEU A 191 23.15 -23.26 -34.10
CA LEU A 191 23.10 -24.29 -35.14
C LEU A 191 24.48 -24.91 -35.41
N ASN A 192 25.53 -24.10 -35.46
CA ASN A 192 26.89 -24.56 -35.68
C ASN A 192 27.48 -25.35 -34.50
N ASP A 193 27.00 -25.11 -33.27
CA ASP A 193 27.51 -25.72 -32.04
C ASP A 193 26.69 -26.97 -31.60
N SER A 194 25.85 -27.53 -32.48
CA SER A 194 24.93 -28.64 -32.15
C SER A 194 25.63 -29.91 -31.67
N SER A 195 25.12 -30.50 -30.57
CA SER A 195 25.58 -31.81 -30.07
C SER A 195 24.41 -32.76 -29.77
N MET A 196 24.67 -34.06 -29.92
CA MET A 196 23.67 -35.15 -29.96
C MET A 196 23.35 -35.69 -28.57
N ILE A 197 22.17 -35.39 -27.98
CA ILE A 197 21.84 -35.90 -26.64
C ILE A 197 20.38 -36.41 -26.53
N LEU A 198 20.26 -37.58 -25.91
CA LEU A 198 19.07 -38.41 -25.70
C LEU A 198 17.99 -37.77 -24.78
N SER A 199 18.15 -36.52 -24.37
CA SER A 199 17.20 -35.76 -23.55
C SER A 199 17.45 -34.26 -23.76
N PRO A 200 17.02 -33.71 -24.90
CA PRO A 200 17.32 -32.32 -25.25
C PRO A 200 16.60 -31.39 -24.27
N SER A 201 17.32 -30.42 -23.70
CA SER A 201 16.76 -29.47 -22.73
C SER A 201 16.99 -28.02 -23.18
N LEU A 202 16.08 -27.11 -22.82
CA LEU A 202 16.18 -25.68 -23.15
C LEU A 202 15.90 -24.85 -21.91
N TRP A 203 16.51 -23.69 -21.83
CA TRP A 203 16.19 -22.75 -20.78
C TRP A 203 15.02 -21.87 -21.20
N ILE A 204 14.12 -21.63 -20.26
CA ILE A 204 13.00 -20.70 -20.38
C ILE A 204 13.11 -19.62 -19.31
N ALA A 205 12.82 -18.39 -19.69
CA ALA A 205 12.57 -17.28 -18.78
C ALA A 205 11.24 -16.64 -19.15
N ILE A 206 10.47 -16.27 -18.11
CA ILE A 206 9.18 -15.60 -18.27
C ILE A 206 9.21 -14.32 -17.45
N TYR A 207 8.95 -13.19 -18.09
CA TYR A 207 9.12 -11.89 -17.50
C TYR A 207 8.10 -10.89 -18.04
N ASP A 208 8.08 -9.73 -17.41
CA ASP A 208 7.25 -8.60 -17.78
C ASP A 208 7.89 -7.87 -18.99
N PRO A 209 7.23 -7.75 -20.18
CA PRO A 209 7.74 -7.03 -21.35
C PRO A 209 8.11 -5.57 -21.12
N THR A 210 7.68 -4.95 -20.02
CA THR A 210 8.13 -3.59 -19.67
C THR A 210 9.59 -3.58 -19.21
N LEU A 211 10.16 -4.74 -18.88
CA LEU A 211 11.55 -4.94 -18.52
C LEU A 211 12.31 -5.70 -19.62
N ASN A 212 13.61 -5.43 -19.71
CA ASN A 212 14.52 -6.29 -20.47
C ASN A 212 14.82 -7.58 -19.70
N LEU A 213 15.16 -8.68 -20.40
CA LEU A 213 15.48 -9.96 -19.76
C LEU A 213 16.60 -9.83 -18.71
N THR A 214 17.66 -9.08 -19.01
CA THR A 214 18.77 -8.82 -18.07
C THR A 214 18.28 -8.10 -16.82
N GLU A 215 17.48 -7.05 -16.98
CA GLU A 215 16.93 -6.28 -15.86
C GLU A 215 15.97 -7.11 -15.01
N ALA A 216 15.15 -7.96 -15.64
CA ALA A 216 14.26 -8.88 -14.95
C ALA A 216 15.05 -9.93 -14.14
N LEU A 217 16.19 -10.40 -14.65
CA LEU A 217 17.05 -11.37 -13.96
C LEU A 217 17.82 -10.73 -12.81
N GLU A 218 18.44 -9.56 -13.03
CA GLU A 218 19.22 -8.84 -12.01
C GLU A 218 18.36 -8.40 -10.83
N ASN A 219 17.12 -7.96 -11.10
CA ASN A 219 16.17 -7.56 -10.07
C ASN A 219 15.37 -8.73 -9.48
N GLY A 220 15.57 -9.96 -9.98
CA GLY A 220 14.90 -11.16 -9.47
C GLY A 220 13.39 -11.17 -9.68
N TYR A 221 12.91 -10.61 -10.80
CA TYR A 221 11.52 -10.69 -11.27
C TYR A 221 11.27 -11.88 -12.22
N THR A 222 12.35 -12.50 -12.69
CA THR A 222 12.29 -13.75 -13.45
C THR A 222 13.39 -14.71 -13.00
N ARG A 223 13.23 -15.97 -13.38
CA ARG A 223 14.22 -17.02 -13.16
C ARG A 223 14.32 -17.89 -14.40
N MET A 224 15.54 -18.34 -14.66
CA MET A 224 15.83 -19.30 -15.71
C MET A 224 15.48 -20.69 -15.20
N VAL A 225 14.61 -21.40 -15.91
CA VAL A 225 14.28 -22.80 -15.59
C VAL A 225 14.59 -23.67 -16.79
N LEU A 226 15.07 -24.87 -16.53
CA LEU A 226 15.33 -25.85 -17.56
C LEU A 226 14.06 -26.66 -17.86
N ILE A 227 13.71 -26.78 -19.13
CA ILE A 227 12.57 -27.58 -19.60
C ILE A 227 13.04 -28.61 -20.64
N ASN A 228 12.30 -29.70 -20.77
CA ASN A 228 12.56 -30.67 -21.82
C ASN A 228 12.11 -30.11 -23.17
N ALA A 229 13.02 -30.13 -24.14
CA ALA A 229 12.80 -29.64 -25.50
C ALA A 229 12.10 -30.65 -26.42
N ASN A 230 11.90 -31.88 -25.95
CA ASN A 230 11.12 -32.93 -26.60
C ASN A 230 9.98 -33.38 -25.68
N GLY A 231 8.98 -32.51 -25.53
CA GLY A 231 7.87 -32.76 -24.64
C GLY A 231 6.87 -31.62 -24.56
N LEU A 232 5.80 -31.88 -23.80
CA LEU A 232 4.77 -30.90 -23.49
C LEU A 232 5.07 -30.31 -22.11
N THR A 233 5.30 -29.00 -22.07
CA THR A 233 5.54 -28.25 -20.84
C THR A 233 4.33 -27.38 -20.52
N ALA A 234 3.70 -27.62 -19.39
CA ALA A 234 2.66 -26.75 -18.83
C ALA A 234 3.28 -25.81 -17.79
N ILE A 235 2.96 -24.52 -17.92
CA ILE A 235 3.45 -23.48 -17.01
C ILE A 235 2.24 -22.75 -16.44
N ASN A 236 2.07 -22.88 -15.12
CA ASN A 236 1.05 -22.14 -14.39
C ASN A 236 1.63 -20.80 -13.95
N LEU A 237 0.96 -19.73 -14.34
CA LEU A 237 1.37 -18.36 -14.07
C LEU A 237 0.39 -17.71 -13.09
N GLY A 238 0.87 -17.46 -11.87
CA GLY A 238 0.17 -16.59 -10.94
C GLY A 238 0.36 -15.12 -11.33
N LEU A 239 -0.71 -14.34 -11.32
CA LEU A 239 -0.65 -12.90 -11.54
C LEU A 239 -0.22 -12.21 -10.25
N ASN A 240 1.08 -12.05 -10.05
CA ASN A 240 1.60 -11.27 -8.93
C ASN A 240 2.34 -10.06 -9.46
N ARG A 241 2.10 -8.88 -8.90
CA ARG A 241 2.94 -7.70 -9.11
C ARG A 241 3.68 -7.38 -7.82
N ARG A 242 4.97 -7.07 -7.96
CA ARG A 242 5.83 -6.75 -6.84
C ARG A 242 6.58 -5.47 -7.12
N GLN A 243 6.51 -4.52 -6.20
CA GLN A 243 7.30 -3.30 -6.25
C GLN A 243 8.41 -3.34 -5.20
N ALA A 244 9.66 -3.33 -5.66
CA ALA A 244 10.79 -2.97 -4.80
C ALA A 244 10.83 -1.44 -4.56
N PRO A 245 11.36 -0.96 -3.43
CA PRO A 245 11.40 0.48 -3.14
C PRO A 245 11.97 1.31 -4.30
N ASN A 246 11.23 2.34 -4.71
CA ASN A 246 11.59 3.26 -5.80
C ASN A 246 11.72 2.63 -7.20
N THR A 247 11.16 1.44 -7.42
CA THR A 247 11.17 0.77 -8.73
C THR A 247 9.79 0.78 -9.39
N SER A 248 9.75 0.43 -10.67
CA SER A 248 8.49 0.14 -11.39
C SER A 248 7.76 -1.04 -10.74
N LEU A 249 6.51 -1.29 -11.14
CA LEU A 249 5.64 -2.32 -10.57
C LEU A 249 5.52 -3.51 -11.53
N PRO A 250 6.59 -4.28 -11.80
CA PRO A 250 6.54 -5.38 -12.76
C PRO A 250 5.80 -6.59 -12.19
N TYR A 251 5.36 -7.46 -13.09
CA TYR A 251 4.90 -8.79 -12.72
C TYR A 251 6.06 -9.67 -12.23
N ASP A 252 5.81 -10.39 -11.14
CA ASP A 252 6.69 -11.38 -10.52
C ASP A 252 6.11 -12.77 -10.76
N TYR A 253 6.79 -13.57 -11.59
CA TYR A 253 6.29 -14.89 -11.96
C TYR A 253 6.91 -15.97 -11.09
N GLN A 254 6.11 -16.54 -10.19
CA GLN A 254 6.43 -17.81 -9.56
C GLN A 254 6.15 -18.94 -10.54
N LEU A 255 7.22 -19.44 -11.18
CA LEU A 255 7.10 -20.48 -12.20
C LEU A 255 6.86 -21.86 -11.58
N TYR A 256 5.66 -22.40 -11.77
CA TYR A 256 5.37 -23.81 -11.53
C TYR A 256 5.35 -24.52 -12.87
N ILE A 257 6.40 -25.29 -13.13
CA ILE A 257 6.62 -25.94 -14.42
C ILE A 257 6.39 -27.44 -14.24
N SER A 258 5.54 -28.00 -15.09
CA SER A 258 5.35 -29.43 -15.23
C SER A 258 5.67 -29.81 -16.67
N THR A 259 6.65 -30.70 -16.86
CA THR A 259 7.03 -31.17 -18.19
C THR A 259 6.77 -32.67 -18.28
N ILE A 260 6.06 -33.07 -19.33
CA ILE A 260 5.85 -34.46 -19.69
C ILE A 260 6.73 -34.73 -20.93
N PRO A 261 7.83 -35.49 -20.79
CA PRO A 261 8.69 -35.81 -21.91
C PRO A 261 7.99 -36.77 -22.87
N ALA A 262 8.25 -36.63 -24.17
CA ALA A 262 7.82 -37.60 -25.17
C ALA A 262 8.75 -38.84 -25.10
N ALA A 263 8.31 -39.90 -24.42
CA ALA A 263 9.13 -41.10 -24.19
C ALA A 263 9.29 -41.99 -25.44
N ASP A 264 8.31 -41.96 -26.35
CA ASP A 264 8.22 -42.90 -27.48
C ASP A 264 8.66 -42.30 -28.83
N VAL A 265 9.01 -41.00 -28.85
CA VAL A 265 9.40 -40.30 -30.08
C VAL A 265 10.81 -39.77 -29.90
N ASN A 266 11.79 -40.54 -30.39
CA ASN A 266 13.03 -39.90 -30.83
C ASN A 266 12.60 -38.84 -31.83
N CYS A 267 12.96 -37.59 -31.56
CA CYS A 267 12.71 -36.44 -32.41
C CYS A 267 12.63 -36.83 -33.90
N GLY A 268 11.64 -36.34 -34.66
CA GLY A 268 11.37 -36.73 -36.04
C GLY A 268 11.35 -38.26 -36.33
N ALA A 269 10.16 -38.87 -36.31
CA ALA A 269 9.95 -40.31 -36.58
C ALA A 269 10.50 -40.83 -37.94
N THR A 270 10.84 -39.93 -38.86
CA THR A 270 11.34 -40.25 -40.21
C THR A 270 12.86 -40.19 -40.35
N SER A 271 13.58 -39.66 -39.36
CA SER A 271 15.05 -39.52 -39.40
C SER A 271 15.71 -40.60 -38.57
N THR A 272 16.28 -41.60 -39.23
CA THR A 272 17.21 -42.54 -38.60
C THR A 272 18.52 -41.80 -38.33
N GLY A 273 18.67 -41.20 -37.14
CA GLY A 273 19.90 -40.51 -36.74
C GLY A 273 19.73 -39.62 -35.51
N SER A 274 20.83 -39.31 -34.86
CA SER A 274 20.93 -38.52 -33.62
C SER A 274 20.80 -37.00 -33.80
N THR A 275 20.38 -36.51 -34.97
CA THR A 275 20.20 -35.09 -35.33
C THR A 275 18.77 -34.72 -35.70
N ALA A 276 17.80 -35.48 -35.21
CA ALA A 276 16.43 -35.32 -35.67
C ALA A 276 15.73 -34.11 -35.03
N PRO A 277 14.85 -33.41 -35.78
CA PRO A 277 14.18 -32.21 -35.28
C PRO A 277 13.21 -32.56 -34.15
N CYS A 278 13.40 -31.91 -33.00
CA CYS A 278 12.54 -32.03 -31.83
C CYS A 278 11.53 -30.89 -31.82
N PHE A 279 10.32 -31.16 -31.32
CA PHE A 279 9.31 -30.13 -31.12
C PHE A 279 9.04 -29.97 -29.63
N ILE A 280 9.00 -28.72 -29.19
CA ILE A 280 8.57 -28.35 -27.85
C ILE A 280 7.19 -27.72 -27.93
N SER A 281 6.28 -28.18 -27.08
CA SER A 281 4.99 -27.53 -26.87
C SER A 281 4.99 -26.89 -25.48
N VAL A 282 4.73 -25.59 -25.42
CA VAL A 282 4.63 -24.85 -24.16
C VAL A 282 3.21 -24.33 -24.01
N SER A 283 2.52 -24.79 -22.97
CA SER A 283 1.18 -24.35 -22.61
C SER A 283 1.26 -23.40 -21.42
N LEU A 284 0.89 -22.15 -21.63
CA LEU A 284 0.78 -21.14 -20.56
C LEU A 284 -0.65 -21.12 -20.03
N GLN A 285 -0.81 -21.24 -18.72
CA GLN A 285 -2.12 -21.20 -18.07
C GLN A 285 -2.15 -20.21 -16.92
N PHE A 286 -3.21 -19.40 -16.88
CA PHE A 286 -3.57 -18.60 -15.72
C PHE A 286 -4.67 -19.33 -14.94
N PRO A 287 -4.44 -19.67 -13.65
CA PRO A 287 -5.47 -20.30 -12.83
C PRO A 287 -6.61 -19.32 -12.48
N SER A 288 -6.30 -18.03 -12.40
CA SER A 288 -7.23 -16.95 -12.10
C SER A 288 -6.77 -15.64 -12.74
N PHE A 289 -7.71 -14.75 -13.01
CA PHE A 289 -7.45 -13.34 -13.36
C PHE A 289 -7.41 -12.42 -12.12
N ASP A 290 -7.48 -13.02 -10.93
CA ASP A 290 -7.21 -12.33 -9.68
C ASP A 290 -5.70 -12.11 -9.56
N ARG A 291 -5.33 -10.83 -9.48
CA ARG A 291 -3.97 -10.35 -9.39
C ARG A 291 -3.66 -9.92 -7.96
N GLN A 292 -2.55 -10.40 -7.44
CA GLN A 292 -2.02 -9.94 -6.16
C GLN A 292 -1.01 -8.81 -6.39
N ASN A 293 -1.29 -7.64 -5.85
CA ASN A 293 -0.38 -6.50 -5.88
C ASN A 293 0.32 -6.39 -4.53
N SER A 294 1.65 -6.37 -4.56
CA SER A 294 2.48 -6.19 -3.37
C SER A 294 3.43 -5.02 -3.55
N TRP A 295 3.36 -4.05 -2.65
CA TRP A 295 4.25 -2.90 -2.66
C TRP A 295 4.71 -2.52 -1.27
N GLN A 296 5.84 -1.82 -1.21
CA GLN A 296 6.33 -1.28 0.04
C GLN A 296 5.63 0.05 0.33
N GLY A 297 4.87 0.08 1.43
CA GLY A 297 4.18 1.26 1.93
C GLY A 297 4.62 1.63 3.35
N VAL A 298 3.87 2.56 3.94
CA VAL A 298 3.96 2.90 5.37
C VAL A 298 2.82 2.23 6.12
N ALA A 299 3.04 1.86 7.39
CA ALA A 299 2.04 1.15 8.18
C ALA A 299 0.79 1.98 8.48
N MET A 300 0.88 3.31 8.37
CA MET A 300 -0.27 4.20 8.48
C MET A 300 -0.13 5.34 7.47
N ALA A 301 -1.11 5.49 6.58
CA ALA A 301 -1.16 6.60 5.64
C ALA A 301 -1.53 7.92 6.35
N TRP A 302 -1.35 9.07 5.70
CA TRP A 302 -1.65 10.36 6.33
C TRP A 302 -3.16 10.50 6.56
N GLU A 303 -3.92 10.06 5.57
CA GLU A 303 -5.37 10.02 5.54
C GLU A 303 -5.91 9.20 6.73
N GLU A 304 -5.25 8.07 7.03
CA GLU A 304 -5.58 7.21 8.17
C GLU A 304 -5.25 7.89 9.51
N VAL A 305 -4.14 8.63 9.61
CA VAL A 305 -3.82 9.42 10.82
C VAL A 305 -4.90 10.48 11.06
N VAL A 306 -5.32 11.20 10.02
CA VAL A 306 -6.36 12.24 10.12
C VAL A 306 -7.71 11.63 10.52
N ALA A 307 -8.10 10.51 9.89
CA ALA A 307 -9.33 9.81 10.23
C ALA A 307 -9.32 9.33 11.70
N ALA A 308 -8.21 8.75 12.14
CA ALA A 308 -8.05 8.33 13.53
C ALA A 308 -8.10 9.51 14.51
N ALA A 309 -7.39 10.60 14.21
CA ALA A 309 -7.39 11.81 15.04
C ALA A 309 -8.79 12.45 15.13
N GLY A 310 -9.53 12.50 14.01
CA GLY A 310 -10.91 12.98 13.96
C GLY A 310 -11.84 12.13 14.83
N SER A 311 -11.70 10.80 14.77
CA SER A 311 -12.45 9.88 15.63
C SER A 311 -12.19 10.13 17.13
N TRP A 312 -10.93 10.31 17.52
CA TRP A 312 -10.57 10.65 18.91
C TRP A 312 -11.14 11.99 19.35
N PHE A 313 -11.10 12.99 18.48
CA PHE A 313 -11.67 14.31 18.77
C PHE A 313 -13.18 14.25 19.00
N SER A 314 -13.92 13.51 18.16
CA SER A 314 -15.35 13.27 18.35
C SER A 314 -15.64 12.57 19.68
N LEU A 315 -14.83 11.57 20.06
CA LEU A 315 -14.98 10.88 21.34
C LEU A 315 -14.79 11.83 22.52
N PHE A 316 -13.80 12.73 22.47
CA PHE A 316 -13.55 13.69 23.55
C PHE A 316 -14.61 14.79 23.64
N GLN A 317 -15.27 15.13 22.54
CA GLN A 317 -16.45 16.00 22.58
C GLN A 317 -17.60 15.33 23.32
N ILE A 318 -17.90 14.07 22.99
CA ILE A 318 -18.94 13.28 23.67
C ILE A 318 -18.60 13.11 25.16
N ALA A 319 -17.35 12.78 25.49
CA ALA A 319 -16.90 12.69 26.88
C ALA A 319 -17.06 14.03 27.62
N GLY A 320 -16.72 15.15 26.98
CA GLY A 320 -16.93 16.49 27.53
C GLY A 320 -18.39 16.78 27.85
N TRP A 321 -19.34 16.29 27.04
CA TRP A 321 -20.78 16.40 27.30
C TRP A 321 -21.25 15.49 28.45
N ILE A 322 -20.71 14.28 28.54
CA ILE A 322 -21.05 13.33 29.61
C ILE A 322 -20.54 13.84 30.97
N PHE A 323 -19.27 14.26 31.05
CA PHE A 323 -18.67 14.72 32.31
C PHE A 323 -19.28 16.02 32.81
N SER A 324 -19.65 16.94 31.92
CA SER A 324 -20.37 18.16 32.28
C SER A 324 -21.83 17.91 32.69
N GLY A 325 -22.51 16.94 32.08
CA GLY A 325 -23.87 16.54 32.47
C GLY A 325 -23.89 15.83 33.83
N LEU A 326 -22.93 14.92 34.08
CA LEU A 326 -22.82 14.16 35.33
C LEU A 326 -22.30 15.00 36.51
N ALA A 327 -21.39 15.94 36.28
CA ALA A 327 -20.82 16.77 37.34
C ALA A 327 -21.86 17.66 38.06
N PHE A 328 -23.06 17.84 37.50
CA PHE A 328 -24.09 18.74 38.04
C PHE A 328 -25.48 18.12 38.22
N HIS A 329 -25.66 16.82 37.96
CA HIS A 329 -26.85 16.07 38.41
C HIS A 329 -26.76 15.58 39.87
N ILE A 330 -25.57 15.69 40.49
CA ILE A 330 -25.30 15.33 41.89
C ILE A 330 -25.28 16.60 42.79
N GLY A 331 -25.73 17.75 42.28
CA GLY A 331 -25.78 19.03 43.00
C GLY A 331 -27.14 19.37 43.56
#